data_AF-A0A1M5XYF2-F1
#
_entry.id   AF-A0A1M5XYF2-F1
#
_cell.length_a   1.000
_cell.length_b   1.000
_cell.length_c   1.000
_cell.angle_alpha   90.00
_cell.angle_beta   90.00
_cell.angle_gamma   90.00
#
_symmetry.space_group_name_H-M   'P 1'
#
loop_
_entity.id
_entity.type
_entity.pdbx_description
1 polymer ?
#
loop_
_entity_poly.entity_id
_entity_poly.type
_entity_poly.pdbx_seq_one_letter_code
_entity_poly.pdbx_strand_id
1 'polypeptide(L)'
;MTKEMTEYGRADLIQELLGLSPSVGQKLAAIITFAGSIEYHLERALWKLRRIDPKGVKPDTDARMITDLIAMLETFAASLAPEKEKTLLEGWCKSARSGFTIRHNITHGVAMKFPNTLAYARNPRWHGEVRKREFGDFWADEPTLDLVREAMAVLLRIVIQLSREDVSLKEIASPLALKALRTAGSVLGEFASQDYNPSFEKY
;
A
#
# COMPACT_ATOMS: atom_id res chain seq x y z
N MET A 1 19.84 -26.52 9.58
CA MET A 1 19.29 -27.04 8.32
C MET A 1 20.48 -27.59 7.53
N THR A 2 20.43 -28.87 7.18
CA THR A 2 21.55 -29.75 6.78
C THR A 2 20.96 -31.05 6.26
N LYS A 3 21.57 -31.79 5.34
CA LYS A 3 22.60 -31.42 4.36
C LYS A 3 22.23 -31.85 2.91
N GLU A 4 21.11 -32.49 2.53
CA GLU A 4 19.75 -32.66 3.11
C GLU A 4 19.03 -31.36 3.56
N MET A 5 19.59 -30.21 3.18
CA MET A 5 18.83 -28.97 2.89
C MET A 5 17.95 -29.16 1.63
N THR A 6 18.59 -29.89 0.71
CA THR A 6 18.27 -30.45 -0.60
C THR A 6 17.23 -31.57 -0.48
N GLU A 7 16.38 -31.85 -1.49
CA GLU A 7 16.65 -31.80 -2.94
C GLU A 7 15.46 -31.29 -3.79
N TYR A 8 15.14 -30.00 -3.96
CA TYR A 8 15.45 -28.77 -3.24
C TYR A 8 14.27 -27.80 -3.52
N GLY A 9 14.19 -26.65 -2.87
CA GLY A 9 13.27 -25.56 -3.24
C GLY A 9 11.80 -25.72 -2.84
N ARG A 10 11.19 -26.93 -2.93
CA ARG A 10 9.82 -27.33 -2.51
C ARG A 10 8.88 -26.18 -2.10
N ALA A 11 8.51 -25.32 -3.05
CA ALA A 11 7.83 -24.06 -2.75
C ALA A 11 6.51 -24.28 -2.00
N ASP A 12 5.70 -25.24 -2.45
CA ASP A 12 4.39 -25.56 -1.89
C ASP A 12 4.46 -25.97 -0.41
N LEU A 13 5.50 -26.70 0.00
CA LEU A 13 5.71 -27.06 1.41
C LEU A 13 6.01 -25.82 2.26
N ILE A 14 6.89 -24.94 1.77
CA ILE A 14 7.24 -23.71 2.48
C ILE A 14 6.02 -22.77 2.56
N GLN A 15 5.20 -22.72 1.50
CA GLN A 15 3.95 -21.98 1.48
C GLN A 15 2.95 -22.52 2.52
N GLU A 16 2.71 -23.84 2.54
CA GLU A 16 1.83 -24.50 3.53
C GLU A 16 2.30 -24.27 4.99
N LEU A 17 3.61 -24.42 5.23
CA LEU A 17 4.22 -24.19 6.53
C LEU A 17 4.16 -22.72 6.98
N LEU A 18 4.01 -21.76 6.05
CA LEU A 18 3.76 -20.35 6.33
C LEU A 18 2.26 -20.00 6.43
N GLY A 19 1.35 -20.89 6.00
CA GLY A 19 -0.08 -20.58 5.87
C GLY A 19 -0.43 -19.79 4.60
N LEU A 20 0.50 -19.73 3.63
CA LEU A 20 0.34 -19.07 2.34
C LEU A 20 -0.46 -19.98 1.38
N SER A 21 -1.77 -20.08 1.58
CA SER A 21 -2.66 -20.81 0.66
C SER A 21 -2.71 -20.14 -0.73
N PRO A 22 -3.13 -20.85 -1.79
CA PRO A 22 -3.30 -20.24 -3.12
C PRO A 22 -4.21 -19.00 -3.13
N SER A 23 -5.27 -19.01 -2.31
CA SER A 23 -6.20 -17.87 -2.18
C SER A 23 -5.54 -16.67 -1.48
N VAL A 24 -4.82 -16.92 -0.38
CA VAL A 24 -4.04 -15.89 0.34
C VAL A 24 -2.96 -15.31 -0.57
N GLY A 25 -2.23 -16.17 -1.29
CA GLY A 25 -1.20 -15.78 -2.26
C GLY A 25 -1.74 -14.94 -3.42
N GLN A 26 -2.90 -15.29 -3.98
CA GLN A 26 -3.56 -14.48 -5.01
C GLN A 26 -3.91 -13.09 -4.49
N LYS A 27 -4.48 -12.98 -3.29
CA LYS A 27 -4.88 -11.69 -2.70
C LYS A 27 -3.66 -10.81 -2.38
N LEU A 28 -2.60 -11.39 -1.82
CA LEU A 28 -1.31 -10.71 -1.62
C LEU A 28 -0.73 -10.21 -2.94
N ALA A 29 -0.65 -11.07 -3.96
CA ALA A 29 -0.15 -10.70 -5.29
C ALA A 29 -0.97 -9.56 -5.93
N ALA A 30 -2.30 -9.54 -5.74
CA ALA A 30 -3.15 -8.44 -6.18
C ALA A 30 -2.81 -7.12 -5.47
N ILE A 31 -2.63 -7.13 -4.14
CA ILE A 31 -2.24 -5.93 -3.37
C ILE A 31 -0.89 -5.36 -3.84
N ILE A 32 0.11 -6.23 -4.07
CA ILE A 32 1.43 -5.80 -4.57
C ILE A 32 1.34 -5.26 -6.00
N THR A 33 0.55 -5.90 -6.87
CA THR A 33 0.31 -5.45 -8.26
C THR A 33 -0.41 -4.11 -8.31
N PHE A 34 -1.39 -3.89 -7.42
CA PHE A 34 -2.10 -2.62 -7.30
C PHE A 34 -1.17 -1.53 -6.79
N ALA A 35 -0.30 -1.82 -5.81
CA ALA A 35 0.69 -0.86 -5.32
C ALA A 35 1.66 -0.41 -6.43
N GLY A 36 2.26 -1.34 -7.19
CA GLY A 36 3.14 -0.97 -8.31
C GLY A 36 2.43 -0.18 -9.40
N SER A 37 1.16 -0.52 -9.68
CA SER A 37 0.32 0.25 -10.61
C SER A 37 0.01 1.66 -10.07
N ILE A 38 -0.23 1.82 -8.76
CA ILE A 38 -0.42 3.12 -8.12
C ILE A 38 0.84 3.97 -8.21
N GLU A 39 2.03 3.40 -7.99
CA GLU A 39 3.32 4.11 -8.12
C GLU A 39 3.45 4.74 -9.52
N TYR A 40 3.25 3.94 -10.58
CA TYR A 40 3.29 4.39 -11.98
C TYR A 40 2.23 5.44 -12.32
N HIS A 41 0.97 5.23 -11.92
CA HIS A 41 -0.11 6.18 -12.23
C HIS A 41 0.00 7.47 -11.42
N LEU A 42 0.56 7.44 -10.20
CA LEU A 42 0.75 8.64 -9.37
C LEU A 42 1.78 9.59 -9.99
N GLU A 43 2.89 9.08 -10.51
CA GLU A 43 3.87 9.90 -11.23
C GLU A 43 3.21 10.63 -12.42
N ARG A 44 2.44 9.90 -13.23
CA ARG A 44 1.73 10.49 -14.39
C ARG A 44 0.63 11.47 -13.96
N ALA A 45 -0.08 11.19 -12.88
CA ALA A 45 -1.04 12.12 -12.29
C ALA A 45 -0.36 13.42 -11.81
N LEU A 46 0.83 13.32 -11.20
CA LEU A 46 1.63 14.49 -10.81
C LEU A 46 2.05 15.32 -12.02
N TRP A 47 2.47 14.69 -13.13
CA TRP A 47 2.81 15.42 -14.35
C TRP A 47 1.63 16.24 -14.88
N LYS A 48 0.46 15.60 -15.05
CA LYS A 48 -0.76 16.29 -15.51
C LYS A 48 -1.20 17.40 -14.55
N LEU A 49 -1.31 17.11 -13.25
CA LEU A 49 -1.77 18.07 -12.24
C LEU A 49 -0.83 19.28 -12.12
N ARG A 50 0.49 19.06 -12.21
CA ARG A 50 1.53 20.10 -12.15
C ARG A 50 1.88 20.71 -13.51
N ARG A 51 1.25 20.24 -14.60
CA ARG A 51 1.50 20.65 -16.01
C ARG A 51 2.97 20.48 -16.44
N ILE A 52 3.58 19.35 -16.07
CA ILE A 52 4.94 18.97 -16.47
C ILE A 52 4.87 18.23 -17.82
N ASP A 53 5.64 18.71 -18.81
CA ASP A 53 5.95 17.92 -20.01
C ASP A 53 7.27 17.17 -19.77
N PRO A 54 7.28 15.82 -19.66
CA PRO A 54 8.49 15.02 -19.49
C PRO A 54 9.27 14.81 -20.80
N LYS A 55 8.81 15.35 -21.94
CA LYS A 55 9.42 15.08 -23.25
C LYS A 55 10.84 15.65 -23.36
N GLY A 56 11.83 14.76 -23.33
CA GLY A 56 13.25 15.12 -23.50
C GLY A 56 13.89 15.71 -22.23
N VAL A 57 13.18 15.72 -21.10
CA VAL A 57 13.66 16.22 -19.81
C VAL A 57 13.42 15.16 -18.74
N LYS A 58 14.39 14.93 -17.86
CA LYS A 58 14.20 14.07 -16.69
C LYS A 58 13.29 14.79 -15.68
N PRO A 59 12.07 14.32 -15.40
CA PRO A 59 11.16 14.98 -14.46
C PRO A 59 11.67 14.84 -13.02
N ASP A 60 11.23 15.73 -12.12
CA ASP A 60 11.62 15.71 -10.71
C ASP A 60 11.00 14.55 -9.90
N THR A 61 10.07 13.82 -10.52
CA THR A 61 9.44 12.57 -10.08
C THR A 61 10.27 11.32 -10.36
N ASP A 62 11.24 11.37 -11.28
CA ASP A 62 12.01 10.19 -11.69
C ASP A 62 12.80 9.60 -10.52
N ALA A 63 12.76 8.26 -10.41
CA ALA A 63 13.40 7.47 -9.35
C ALA A 63 13.03 7.88 -7.91
N ARG A 64 11.93 8.62 -7.72
CA ARG A 64 11.42 8.98 -6.39
C ARG A 64 10.81 7.76 -5.69
N MET A 65 10.95 7.74 -4.37
CA MET A 65 10.20 6.78 -3.56
C MET A 65 8.73 7.19 -3.54
N ILE A 66 7.83 6.21 -3.42
CA ILE A 66 6.38 6.45 -3.35
C ILE A 66 5.99 7.43 -2.22
N THR A 67 6.72 7.44 -1.11
CA THR A 67 6.56 8.40 -0.02
C THR A 67 6.76 9.85 -0.45
N ASP A 68 7.66 10.08 -1.42
CA ASP A 68 7.99 11.39 -1.95
C ASP A 68 6.95 11.81 -2.98
N LEU A 69 6.50 10.89 -3.84
CA LEU A 69 5.42 11.12 -4.80
C LEU A 69 4.09 11.47 -4.07
N ILE A 70 3.79 10.79 -2.97
CA ILE A 70 2.65 11.14 -2.11
C ILE A 70 2.84 12.54 -1.50
N ALA A 71 4.04 12.88 -1.01
CA ALA A 71 4.32 14.22 -0.47
C ALA A 71 4.23 15.33 -1.52
N MET A 72 4.60 15.06 -2.79
CA MET A 72 4.39 15.97 -3.90
C MET A 72 2.89 16.20 -4.17
N LEU A 73 2.07 15.14 -4.08
CA LEU A 73 0.62 15.27 -4.26
C LEU A 73 -0.06 15.99 -3.09
N GLU A 74 0.40 15.76 -1.85
CA GLU A 74 -0.02 16.54 -0.67
C GLU A 74 0.32 18.03 -0.83
N THR A 75 1.52 18.34 -1.31
CA THR A 75 1.95 19.73 -1.59
C THR A 75 1.06 20.38 -2.66
N PHE A 76 0.73 19.66 -3.72
CA PHE A 76 -0.21 20.12 -4.74
C PHE A 76 -1.62 20.32 -4.17
N ALA A 77 -2.14 19.36 -3.41
CA ALA A 77 -3.47 19.42 -2.79
C ALA A 77 -3.61 20.60 -1.81
N ALA A 78 -2.55 20.89 -1.04
CA ALA A 78 -2.51 22.02 -0.13
C ALA A 78 -2.74 23.36 -0.84
N SER A 79 -2.26 23.51 -2.08
CA SER A 79 -2.42 24.72 -2.91
C SER A 79 -3.83 24.95 -3.47
N LEU A 80 -4.72 23.94 -3.40
CA LEU A 80 -6.09 24.04 -3.88
C LEU A 80 -6.99 24.80 -2.88
N ALA A 81 -8.07 25.38 -3.41
CA ALA A 81 -9.19 25.88 -2.61
C ALA A 81 -9.82 24.74 -1.76
N PRO A 82 -10.46 25.05 -0.61
CA PRO A 82 -11.06 24.07 0.29
C PRO A 82 -12.38 23.49 -0.27
N GLU A 83 -12.27 22.77 -1.39
CA GLU A 83 -13.37 22.16 -2.13
C GLU A 83 -13.25 20.63 -2.18
N LYS A 84 -14.11 19.98 -2.99
CA LYS A 84 -14.17 18.51 -3.11
C LYS A 84 -12.89 17.92 -3.67
N GLU A 85 -12.24 18.65 -4.57
CA GLU A 85 -10.99 18.35 -5.23
C GLU A 85 -9.85 18.23 -4.21
N LYS A 86 -9.71 19.21 -3.31
CA LYS A 86 -8.77 19.16 -2.20
C LYS A 86 -9.06 18.00 -1.26
N THR A 87 -10.33 17.87 -0.85
CA THR A 87 -10.81 16.78 0.01
C THR A 87 -10.49 15.39 -0.57
N LEU A 88 -10.65 15.22 -1.88
CA LEU A 88 -10.31 13.99 -2.60
C LEU A 88 -8.80 13.70 -2.54
N LEU A 89 -7.96 14.69 -2.87
CA LEU A 89 -6.51 14.48 -2.92
C LEU A 89 -5.91 14.27 -1.53
N GLU A 90 -6.30 15.05 -0.52
CA GLU A 90 -5.85 14.88 0.86
C GLU A 90 -6.30 13.52 1.43
N GLY A 91 -7.55 13.13 1.19
CA GLY A 91 -8.08 11.82 1.56
C GLY A 91 -7.35 10.67 0.85
N TRP A 92 -7.00 10.85 -0.42
CA TRP A 92 -6.25 9.86 -1.20
C TRP A 92 -4.83 9.71 -0.68
N CYS A 93 -4.12 10.82 -0.43
CA CYS A 93 -2.75 10.78 0.11
C CYS A 93 -2.71 10.10 1.49
N LYS A 94 -3.62 10.47 2.40
CA LYS A 94 -3.72 9.83 3.72
C LYS A 94 -3.97 8.32 3.61
N SER A 95 -4.92 7.93 2.76
CA SER A 95 -5.26 6.51 2.54
C SER A 95 -4.13 5.74 1.87
N ALA A 96 -3.42 6.37 0.94
CA ALA A 96 -2.25 5.81 0.27
C ALA A 96 -1.09 5.59 1.25
N ARG A 97 -0.81 6.52 2.17
CA ARG A 97 0.20 6.30 3.23
C ARG A 97 -0.09 5.02 4.02
N SER A 98 -1.34 4.81 4.45
CA SER A 98 -1.76 3.58 5.14
C SER A 98 -1.64 2.33 4.27
N GLY A 99 -2.14 2.37 3.03
CA GLY A 99 -2.03 1.24 2.09
C GLY A 99 -0.58 0.87 1.76
N PHE A 100 0.30 1.87 1.63
CA PHE A 100 1.73 1.63 1.46
C PHE A 100 2.40 1.14 2.75
N THR A 101 1.97 1.52 3.95
CA THR A 101 2.46 0.87 5.19
C THR A 101 2.18 -0.63 5.17
N ILE A 102 0.95 -1.05 4.84
CA ILE A 102 0.58 -2.46 4.69
C ILE A 102 1.45 -3.16 3.62
N ARG A 103 1.61 -2.54 2.44
CA ARG A 103 2.50 -3.03 1.37
C ARG A 103 3.94 -3.21 1.87
N HIS A 104 4.51 -2.23 2.57
CA HIS A 104 5.87 -2.33 3.12
C HIS A 104 5.98 -3.45 4.17
N ASN A 105 4.94 -3.71 4.94
CA ASN A 105 4.92 -4.82 5.89
C ASN A 105 4.92 -6.16 5.13
N ILE A 106 4.08 -6.33 4.10
CA ILE A 106 4.07 -7.53 3.23
C ILE A 106 5.42 -7.73 2.50
N THR A 107 6.02 -6.68 1.93
CA THR A 107 7.19 -6.82 1.04
C THR A 107 8.55 -6.76 1.74
N HIS A 108 8.61 -6.25 2.97
CA HIS A 108 9.86 -6.14 3.74
C HIS A 108 9.77 -6.74 5.15
N GLY A 109 8.61 -7.28 5.52
CA GLY A 109 8.44 -8.06 6.73
C GLY A 109 8.90 -9.50 6.55
N VAL A 110 9.34 -10.09 7.65
CA VAL A 110 9.55 -11.54 7.75
C VAL A 110 8.18 -12.20 7.82
N ALA A 111 7.92 -13.17 6.95
CA ALA A 111 6.70 -13.98 7.01
C ALA A 111 6.75 -14.90 8.24
N MET A 112 5.66 -14.93 9.01
CA MET A 112 5.50 -15.69 10.24
C MET A 112 4.13 -16.39 10.24
N LYS A 113 4.06 -17.61 10.78
CA LYS A 113 2.80 -18.33 10.98
C LYS A 113 2.40 -18.28 12.46
N PHE A 114 1.31 -17.58 12.74
CA PHE A 114 0.48 -17.83 13.93
C PHE A 114 -0.49 -18.98 13.61
N PRO A 115 -1.08 -19.68 14.61
CA PRO A 115 -1.67 -21.01 14.42
C PRO A 115 -2.52 -21.21 13.15
N ASN A 116 -3.38 -20.24 12.82
CA ASN A 116 -4.21 -20.24 11.61
C ASN A 116 -4.01 -19.00 10.70
N THR A 117 -2.97 -18.18 10.95
CA THR A 117 -2.81 -16.86 10.29
C THR A 117 -1.36 -16.63 9.83
N LEU A 118 -1.20 -16.36 8.54
CA LEU A 118 0.02 -15.77 8.00
C LEU A 118 0.10 -14.31 8.43
N ALA A 119 1.24 -13.88 8.97
CA ALA A 119 1.52 -12.48 9.29
C ALA A 119 2.90 -12.07 8.77
N TYR A 120 3.11 -10.77 8.62
CA TYR A 120 4.38 -10.19 8.21
C TYR A 120 4.88 -9.23 9.27
N ALA A 121 6.11 -9.39 9.75
CA ALA A 121 6.73 -8.53 10.76
C ALA A 121 7.94 -7.77 10.19
N ARG A 122 7.82 -6.46 10.03
CA ARG A 122 8.84 -5.56 9.49
C ARG A 122 9.63 -4.91 10.62
N ASN A 123 10.96 -5.02 10.57
CA ASN A 123 11.88 -4.54 11.62
C ASN A 123 11.58 -5.07 13.04
N PRO A 124 11.38 -6.40 13.24
CA PRO A 124 11.19 -6.97 14.58
C PRO A 124 12.41 -6.73 15.50
N ARG A 125 12.18 -6.84 16.81
CA ARG A 125 13.15 -6.61 17.90
C ARG A 125 13.11 -7.76 18.91
N TRP A 126 13.15 -9.00 18.42
CA TRP A 126 12.94 -10.24 19.18
C TRP A 126 13.81 -10.39 20.45
N HIS A 127 14.94 -9.68 20.53
CA HIS A 127 15.87 -9.73 21.66
C HIS A 127 16.14 -8.33 22.25
N GLY A 128 15.20 -7.39 22.08
CA GLY A 128 15.31 -6.02 22.56
C GLY A 128 16.25 -5.14 21.73
N GLU A 129 16.63 -5.55 20.52
CA GLU A 129 17.57 -4.81 19.70
C GLU A 129 16.98 -3.50 19.14
N VAL A 130 17.74 -2.41 19.24
CA VAL A 130 17.32 -1.11 18.72
C VAL A 130 17.49 -1.06 17.20
N ARG A 131 16.37 -1.02 16.48
CA ARG A 131 16.33 -0.91 15.00
C ARG A 131 16.25 0.55 14.55
N LYS A 132 16.98 0.92 13.50
CA LYS A 132 16.93 2.26 12.86
C LYS A 132 15.54 2.64 12.33
N ARG A 133 14.74 1.66 11.93
CA ARG A 133 13.37 1.83 11.43
C ARG A 133 12.39 1.29 12.45
N GLU A 134 11.20 1.89 12.49
CA GLU A 134 10.10 1.45 13.33
C GLU A 134 9.60 0.06 12.96
N PHE A 135 9.15 -0.67 13.97
CA PHE A 135 8.40 -1.90 13.79
C PHE A 135 7.14 -1.67 12.92
N GLY A 136 6.59 -2.74 12.38
CA GLY A 136 5.25 -2.73 11.82
C GLY A 136 4.87 -4.14 11.40
N ASP A 137 3.65 -4.55 11.72
CA ASP A 137 3.12 -5.85 11.34
C ASP A 137 1.90 -5.73 10.42
N PHE A 138 1.57 -6.84 9.77
CA PHE A 138 0.32 -7.00 9.04
C PHE A 138 -0.11 -8.46 9.11
N TRP A 139 -1.29 -8.69 9.67
CA TRP A 139 -1.92 -10.02 9.70
C TRP A 139 -2.70 -10.21 8.41
N ALA A 140 -2.34 -11.26 7.68
CA ALA A 140 -2.78 -11.55 6.31
C ALA A 140 -3.76 -12.73 6.29
N ASP A 141 -4.76 -12.69 7.17
CA ASP A 141 -5.92 -13.57 7.05
C ASP A 141 -6.77 -13.21 5.83
N GLU A 142 -7.57 -14.17 5.37
CA GLU A 142 -8.30 -14.05 4.11
C GLU A 142 -9.36 -12.91 4.09
N PRO A 143 -10.21 -12.74 5.12
CA PRO A 143 -11.08 -11.56 5.26
C PRO A 143 -10.33 -10.21 5.24
N THR A 144 -9.27 -10.05 6.02
CA THR A 144 -8.45 -8.83 6.04
C THR A 144 -7.87 -8.54 4.66
N LEU A 145 -7.35 -9.57 3.98
CA LEU A 145 -6.80 -9.44 2.64
C LEU A 145 -7.85 -9.01 1.60
N ASP A 146 -9.09 -9.48 1.68
CA ASP A 146 -10.14 -9.01 0.76
C ASP A 146 -10.50 -7.53 1.00
N LEU A 147 -10.62 -7.11 2.26
CA LEU A 147 -10.88 -5.71 2.60
C LEU A 147 -9.76 -4.79 2.10
N VAL A 148 -8.49 -5.14 2.38
CA VAL A 148 -7.32 -4.37 1.91
C VAL A 148 -7.23 -4.37 0.39
N ARG A 149 -7.50 -5.50 -0.28
CA ARG A 149 -7.48 -5.62 -1.75
C ARG A 149 -8.51 -4.71 -2.40
N GLU A 150 -9.75 -4.68 -1.91
CA GLU A 150 -10.79 -3.77 -2.42
C GLU A 150 -10.44 -2.29 -2.13
N ALA A 151 -9.91 -1.97 -0.94
CA ALA A 151 -9.50 -0.61 -0.62
C ALA A 151 -8.33 -0.11 -1.49
N MET A 152 -7.33 -0.96 -1.75
CA MET A 152 -6.24 -0.67 -2.70
C MET A 152 -6.76 -0.51 -4.14
N ALA A 153 -7.78 -1.28 -4.56
CA ALA A 153 -8.42 -1.12 -5.85
C ALA A 153 -9.15 0.24 -6.00
N VAL A 154 -9.72 0.78 -4.91
CA VAL A 154 -10.28 2.15 -4.90
C VAL A 154 -9.17 3.19 -5.14
N LEU A 155 -8.04 3.09 -4.44
CA LEU A 155 -6.91 4.01 -4.64
C LEU A 155 -6.37 3.95 -6.07
N LEU A 156 -6.20 2.73 -6.61
CA LEU A 156 -5.76 2.49 -7.99
C LEU A 156 -6.73 3.13 -9.01
N ARG A 157 -8.04 2.88 -8.86
CA ARG A 157 -9.05 3.45 -9.77
C ARG A 157 -9.03 4.98 -9.78
N ILE A 158 -8.89 5.62 -8.61
CA ILE A 158 -8.83 7.08 -8.50
C ILE A 158 -7.57 7.61 -9.19
N VAL A 159 -6.38 7.04 -8.91
CA VAL A 159 -5.12 7.55 -9.48
C VAL A 159 -5.02 7.30 -10.99
N ILE A 160 -5.62 6.22 -11.51
CA ILE A 160 -5.80 6.03 -12.96
C ILE A 160 -6.57 7.22 -13.56
N GLN A 161 -7.71 7.62 -13.00
CA GLN A 161 -8.44 8.78 -13.52
C GLN A 161 -7.64 10.08 -13.37
N LEU A 162 -6.91 10.27 -12.26
CA LEU A 162 -6.04 11.44 -12.09
C LEU A 162 -4.99 11.54 -13.21
N SER A 163 -4.46 10.39 -13.68
CA SER A 163 -3.46 10.28 -14.75
C SER A 163 -3.99 10.39 -16.20
N ARG A 164 -5.31 10.51 -16.40
CA ARG A 164 -5.95 10.60 -17.73
C ARG A 164 -6.11 12.04 -18.21
N GLU A 165 -5.62 12.38 -19.40
CA GLU A 165 -5.74 13.75 -19.94
C GLU A 165 -7.21 14.19 -20.16
N ASP A 166 -8.12 13.26 -20.44
CA ASP A 166 -9.50 13.52 -20.82
C ASP A 166 -10.49 13.67 -19.65
N VAL A 167 -10.01 13.68 -18.40
CA VAL A 167 -10.87 13.75 -17.19
C VAL A 167 -10.39 14.87 -16.25
N SER A 168 -11.27 15.80 -15.90
CA SER A 168 -10.96 16.88 -14.96
C SER A 168 -10.96 16.41 -13.50
N LEU A 169 -10.19 17.07 -12.63
CA LEU A 169 -10.17 16.77 -11.18
C LEU A 169 -11.56 16.89 -10.54
N LYS A 170 -12.39 17.81 -11.06
CA LYS A 170 -13.76 18.06 -10.62
C LYS A 170 -14.72 16.90 -10.89
N GLU A 171 -14.56 16.23 -12.03
CA GLU A 171 -15.33 15.02 -12.36
C GLU A 171 -14.93 13.83 -11.48
N ILE A 172 -13.64 13.71 -11.18
CA ILE A 172 -13.11 12.66 -10.30
C ILE A 172 -13.58 12.87 -8.85
N ALA A 173 -13.69 14.13 -8.40
CA ALA A 173 -14.17 14.53 -7.07
C ALA A 173 -15.70 14.35 -6.85
N SER A 174 -16.28 13.33 -7.48
CA SER A 174 -17.68 12.95 -7.35
C SER A 174 -18.05 12.49 -5.93
N PRO A 175 -19.33 12.60 -5.51
CA PRO A 175 -19.80 12.09 -4.21
C PRO A 175 -19.53 10.60 -4.01
N LEU A 176 -19.58 9.80 -5.09
CA LEU A 176 -19.33 8.36 -5.04
C LEU A 176 -17.83 8.07 -4.82
N ALA A 177 -16.94 8.76 -5.53
CA ALA A 177 -15.49 8.62 -5.33
C ALA A 177 -15.10 9.02 -3.90
N LEU A 178 -15.62 10.14 -3.38
CA LEU A 178 -15.39 10.58 -2.00
C LEU A 178 -15.94 9.57 -0.97
N LYS A 179 -17.09 8.92 -1.23
CA LYS A 179 -17.62 7.86 -0.36
C LYS A 179 -16.71 6.63 -0.37
N ALA A 180 -16.36 6.12 -1.55
CA ALA A 180 -15.49 4.95 -1.72
C ALA A 180 -14.12 5.19 -1.07
N LEU A 181 -13.54 6.38 -1.26
CA LEU A 181 -12.28 6.78 -0.67
C LEU A 181 -12.33 6.83 0.86
N ARG A 182 -13.41 7.35 1.47
CA ARG A 182 -13.57 7.30 2.94
C ARG A 182 -13.63 5.87 3.47
N THR A 183 -14.35 4.98 2.80
CA THR A 183 -14.39 3.55 3.17
C THR A 183 -13.02 2.90 3.04
N ALA A 184 -12.32 3.12 1.93
CA ALA A 184 -10.96 2.61 1.71
C ALA A 184 -9.96 3.16 2.76
N GLY A 185 -10.03 4.46 3.07
CA GLY A 185 -9.18 5.09 4.08
C GLY A 185 -9.44 4.60 5.49
N SER A 186 -10.69 4.22 5.83
CA SER A 186 -11.01 3.57 7.10
C SER A 186 -10.36 2.20 7.21
N VAL A 187 -10.59 1.34 6.21
CA VAL A 187 -10.04 -0.02 6.13
C VAL A 187 -8.51 -0.02 6.16
N LEU A 188 -7.88 0.79 5.31
CA LEU A 188 -6.41 0.86 5.27
C LEU A 188 -5.85 1.50 6.55
N GLY A 189 -6.55 2.47 7.15
CA GLY A 189 -6.14 3.10 8.40
C GLY A 189 -6.14 2.13 9.59
N GLU A 190 -7.18 1.28 9.69
CA GLU A 190 -7.29 0.21 10.67
C GLU A 190 -6.15 -0.80 10.52
N PHE A 191 -6.00 -1.39 9.33
CA PHE A 191 -5.01 -2.44 9.06
C PHE A 191 -3.56 -1.93 8.91
N ALA A 192 -3.33 -0.62 8.89
CA ALA A 192 -2.00 -0.01 8.96
C ALA A 192 -1.61 0.46 10.38
N SER A 193 -2.57 0.52 11.31
CA SER A 193 -2.24 0.72 12.73
C SER A 193 -1.52 -0.52 13.27
N GLN A 194 -0.70 -0.33 14.29
CA GLN A 194 -0.20 -1.47 15.07
C GLN A 194 -1.27 -1.97 16.04
N ASP A 195 -2.26 -1.14 16.40
CA ASP A 195 -3.18 -1.39 17.53
C ASP A 195 -4.09 -2.62 17.37
N TYR A 196 -4.45 -2.97 16.13
CA TYR A 196 -5.50 -3.97 15.87
C TYR A 196 -5.12 -5.43 16.17
N ASN A 197 -3.82 -5.77 16.23
CA ASN A 197 -3.35 -7.13 16.54
C ASN A 197 -2.57 -7.23 17.85
N PRO A 198 -2.59 -8.37 18.56
CA PRO A 198 -1.53 -8.72 19.50
C PRO A 198 -0.25 -9.03 18.71
N SER A 199 0.89 -8.45 19.09
CA SER A 199 2.20 -8.78 18.51
C SER A 199 3.23 -8.97 19.62
N PHE A 200 4.30 -9.72 19.35
CA PHE A 200 5.34 -10.00 20.35
C PHE A 200 6.00 -8.73 20.90
N GLU A 201 6.03 -7.65 20.12
CA GLU A 201 6.57 -6.34 20.49
C GLU A 201 5.66 -5.52 21.43
N LYS A 202 4.44 -6.00 21.71
CA LYS A 202 3.47 -5.38 22.63
C LYS A 202 3.47 -5.98 24.04
N TYR A 203 4.31 -6.97 24.30
CA TYR A 203 4.41 -7.72 25.55
C TYR A 203 5.86 -7.77 26.07
#